data_AF-A0A0J8UI66-F1
#
_entry.id   AF-A0A0J8UI66-F1
#
_cell.length_a   1.000
_cell.length_b   1.000
_cell.length_c   1.000
_cell.angle_alpha   90.00
_cell.angle_beta   90.00
_cell.angle_gamma   90.00
#
_symmetry.space_group_name_H-M   'P 1'
#
loop_
_entity.id
_entity.type
_entity.pdbx_description
1 polymer ?
#
loop_
_entity_poly.entity_id
_entity_poly.type
_entity_poly.pdbx_seq_one_letter_code
_entity_poly.pdbx_strand_id
1 'polypeptide(L)'
;MSELWRPIDGWVGFYEVSPRGRVRSVARVIVDRNGHRRRVPGRVLKLSDGPSQHCTLARSGVRQTFYPRAIGALSNTKGNR
;
A
#
# COMPACT_ATOMS: atom_id res chain seq x y z
N MET A 1 -16.70 5.97 13.62
CA MET A 1 -15.36 5.38 13.87
C MET A 1 -14.49 5.58 12.64
N SER A 2 -13.42 6.36 12.74
CA SER A 2 -12.44 6.57 11.66
C SER A 2 -11.59 5.31 11.46
N GLU A 3 -11.50 4.82 10.23
CA GLU A 3 -10.54 3.76 9.89
C GLU A 3 -9.10 4.28 10.09
N LEU A 4 -8.33 3.63 10.96
CA LEU A 4 -6.92 3.95 11.20
C LEU A 4 -6.06 3.30 10.11
N TRP A 5 -5.69 4.08 9.11
CA TRP A 5 -4.78 3.65 8.05
C TRP A 5 -3.35 3.57 8.56
N ARG A 6 -2.66 2.47 8.29
CA ARG A 6 -1.27 2.24 8.69
C ARG A 6 -0.37 2.16 7.46
N PRO A 7 0.85 2.72 7.51
CA PRO A 7 1.80 2.56 6.41
C PRO A 7 2.14 1.08 6.20
N ILE A 8 2.34 0.69 4.95
CA ILE A 8 2.81 -0.65 4.61
C ILE A 8 4.34 -0.66 4.73
N ASP A 9 4.89 -1.65 5.43
CA ASP A 9 6.34 -1.81 5.61
C ASP A 9 7.06 -1.92 4.26
N GLY A 10 8.16 -1.18 4.10
CA GLY A 10 8.87 -1.04 2.81
C GLY A 10 8.22 -0.06 1.82
N TRP A 11 7.01 0.44 2.10
CA TRP A 11 6.22 1.32 1.23
C TRP A 11 5.73 2.60 1.92
N VAL A 12 6.36 2.97 3.04
CA VAL A 12 6.07 4.20 3.80
C VAL A 12 6.11 5.42 2.89
N GLY A 13 5.07 6.26 2.96
CA GLY A 13 4.90 7.44 2.09
C GLY A 13 4.34 7.14 0.70
N PHE A 14 4.12 5.87 0.35
CA PHE A 14 3.53 5.45 -0.92
C PHE A 14 2.16 4.80 -0.74
N TYR A 15 2.03 3.89 0.22
CA TYR A 15 0.82 3.12 0.44
C TYR A 15 0.52 2.88 1.92
N GLU A 16 -0.77 2.77 2.20
CA GLU A 16 -1.30 2.48 3.53
C GLU A 16 -2.40 1.43 3.43
N VAL A 17 -2.62 0.71 4.53
CA VAL A 17 -3.60 -0.36 4.66
C VAL A 17 -4.48 -0.12 5.88
N SER A 18 -5.77 -0.37 5.72
CA SER A 18 -6.77 -0.27 6.79
C SER A 18 -6.88 -1.59 7.57
N PRO A 19 -7.41 -1.58 8.79
CA PRO A 19 -7.67 -2.80 9.55
C PRO A 19 -8.64 -3.76 8.83
N ARG A 20 -9.46 -3.25 7.90
CA ARG A 20 -10.42 -4.02 7.10
C ARG A 20 -9.80 -4.60 5.82
N GLY A 21 -8.49 -4.47 5.61
CA GLY A 21 -7.82 -4.99 4.41
C GLY A 21 -7.96 -4.10 3.16
N ARG A 22 -8.52 -2.90 3.25
CA ARG A 22 -8.45 -1.94 2.13
C ARG A 22 -7.05 -1.35 2.03
N VAL A 23 -6.58 -1.10 0.82
CA VAL A 23 -5.28 -0.47 0.54
C VAL A 23 -5.52 0.86 -0.16
N ARG A 24 -4.75 1.89 0.18
CA ARG A 24 -4.76 3.18 -0.49
C ARG A 24 -3.35 3.66 -0.82
N SER A 25 -3.22 4.42 -1.90
CA SER A 25 -2.03 5.22 -2.15
C SER A 25 -2.13 6.55 -1.41
N VAL A 26 -0.99 7.03 -0.92
CA VAL A 26 -0.88 8.36 -0.33
C VAL A 26 -0.57 9.38 -1.44
N ALA A 27 -1.10 10.59 -1.28
CA ALA A 27 -0.78 11.69 -2.19
C ALA A 27 0.71 12.03 -2.10
N ARG A 28 1.38 12.13 -3.24
CA ARG A 28 2.83 12.35 -3.30
C ARG A 28 3.20 13.16 -4.53
N VAL A 29 4.36 13.80 -4.49
CA VAL A 29 4.98 14.40 -5.67
C VAL A 29 6.08 13.47 -6.14
N ILE A 30 6.06 13.11 -7.42
CA ILE A 30 7.11 12.30 -8.06
C ILE A 30 7.83 13.14 -9.10
N VAL A 31 9.07 12.78 -9.39
CA VAL A 31 9.79 13.25 -10.59
C VAL A 31 9.59 12.18 -11.66
N ASP A 32 9.08 12.58 -12.83
CA ASP A 32 8.93 11.66 -13.95
C ASP A 32 10.29 11.36 -14.63
N ARG A 33 10.27 10.51 -15.67
CA ARG A 33 11.49 10.17 -16.41
C ARG A 33 12.14 11.39 -17.08
N ASN A 34 11.36 12.43 -17.37
CA ASN A 34 11.79 13.63 -18.06
C ASN A 34 12.25 14.73 -17.07
N GLY A 35 12.26 14.46 -15.77
CA GLY A 35 12.66 15.42 -14.73
C GLY A 35 11.53 16.34 -14.24
N HIS A 36 10.29 16.17 -14.72
CA HIS A 36 9.18 17.02 -14.30
C HIS A 36 8.55 16.53 -12.99
N ARG A 37 8.23 17.48 -12.11
CA ARG A 37 7.53 17.22 -10.84
C ARG A 37 6.04 17.07 -11.10
N ARG A 38 5.48 15.90 -10.81
CA ARG A 38 4.04 15.61 -10.95
C ARG A 38 3.41 15.27 -9.60
N ARG A 39 2.27 15.89 -9.31
CA ARG A 39 1.43 15.50 -8.17
C ARG A 39 0.64 14.24 -8.53
N VAL A 40 0.78 13.21 -7.71
CA VAL A 40 0.00 11.98 -7.77
C VAL A 40 -0.99 12.01 -6.62
N PRO A 41 -2.31 12.08 -6.89
CA PRO A 41 -3.30 12.03 -5.83
C PRO A 41 -3.31 10.66 -5.17
N GLY A 42 -3.59 10.64 -3.87
CA GLY A 42 -3.88 9.41 -3.15
C GLY A 42 -5.24 8.86 -3.56
N ARG A 43 -5.39 7.54 -3.60
CA ARG A 43 -6.67 6.88 -3.91
C ARG A 43 -6.74 5.51 -3.27
N VAL A 44 -7.95 5.05 -2.96
CA VAL A 44 -8.17 3.64 -2.59
C VAL A 44 -7.91 2.77 -3.82
N LEU A 45 -7.14 1.69 -3.65
CA LEU A 45 -6.83 0.75 -4.72
C LEU A 45 -7.94 -0.29 -4.83
N LYS A 46 -8.27 -0.66 -6.08
CA LYS A 46 -9.09 -1.85 -6.34
C LYS A 46 -8.24 -3.09 -6.06
N LEU A 47 -8.77 -4.00 -5.24
CA LEU A 47 -8.21 -5.33 -5.05
C LEU A 47 -8.72 -6.28 -6.14
N SER A 48 -7.99 -7.35 -6.42
CA SER A 48 -8.47 -8.42 -7.28
C SER A 48 -9.73 -9.08 -6.71
N ASP A 49 -10.60 -9.58 -7.59
CA ASP A 49 -11.92 -10.11 -7.23
C ASP A 49 -11.87 -11.62 -6.83
N GLY A 50 -10.69 -12.13 -6.49
CA GLY A 50 -10.46 -13.54 -6.16
C GLY A 50 -10.50 -13.87 -4.65
N PRO A 51 -10.43 -15.15 -4.28
CA PRO A 51 -10.41 -15.59 -2.87
C PRO A 51 -9.18 -15.05 -2.10
N SER A 52 -8.07 -14.83 -2.80
CA SER A 52 -6.87 -14.17 -2.28
C SER A 52 -6.75 -12.77 -2.89
N GLN A 53 -7.56 -11.84 -2.39
CA GLN A 53 -7.55 -10.45 -2.81
C GLN A 53 -6.14 -9.85 -2.66
N HIS A 54 -5.68 -9.19 -3.71
CA HIS A 54 -4.35 -8.58 -3.76
C HIS A 54 -4.34 -7.34 -4.64
N CYS A 55 -3.31 -6.53 -4.49
CA CYS A 55 -3.02 -5.40 -5.37
C CYS A 55 -1.52 -5.26 -5.60
N THR A 56 -1.14 -4.55 -6.65
CA THR A 56 0.26 -4.26 -6.94
C THR A 56 0.67 -2.91 -6.36
N LEU A 57 1.71 -2.91 -5.54
CA LEU A 57 2.40 -1.72 -5.08
C LEU A 57 3.54 -1.41 -6.05
N ALA A 58 3.68 -0.14 -6.44
CA ALA A 58 4.69 0.25 -7.42
C ALA A 58 5.32 1.61 -7.09
N ARG A 59 6.65 1.67 -7.19
CA ARG A 59 7.46 2.87 -7.05
C ARG A 59 8.73 2.71 -7.86
N SER A 60 9.04 3.69 -8.71
CA SER A 60 10.36 3.87 -9.34
C SER A 60 11.03 2.57 -9.79
N GLY A 61 10.35 1.82 -10.67
CA GLY A 61 10.87 0.56 -11.23
C GLY A 61 10.65 -0.69 -10.37
N VAL A 62 10.36 -0.54 -9.08
CA VAL A 62 10.03 -1.67 -8.19
C VAL A 62 8.52 -1.92 -8.19
N ARG A 63 8.14 -3.19 -8.32
CA ARG A 63 6.76 -3.67 -8.19
C ARG A 63 6.72 -4.81 -7.19
N GLN A 64 5.68 -4.84 -6.36
CA GLN A 64 5.43 -5.94 -5.43
C GLN A 64 3.94 -6.24 -5.38
N THR A 65 3.59 -7.53 -5.43
CA THR A 65 2.22 -7.99 -5.13
C THR A 65 2.03 -7.96 -3.63
N PHE A 66 1.02 -7.23 -3.17
CA PHE A 66 0.66 -7.12 -1.76
C PHE A 66 -0.70 -7.77 -1.52
N TYR A 67 -0.71 -8.70 -0.56
CA TYR A 67 -1.91 -9.37 -0.08
C TYR A 67 -2.36 -8.67 1.22
N PRO A 68 -3.33 -7.75 1.16
CA PRO A 68 -3.84 -7.13 2.35
C PRO A 68 -4.51 -8.17 3.23
N ARG A 69 -3.92 -8.41 4.41
CA ARG A 69 -4.59 -9.12 5.49
C ARG A 69 -5.26 -8.09 6.39
N ALA A 70 -6.45 -8.41 6.92
CA ALA A 70 -7.06 -7.59 7.95
C ALA A 70 -6.12 -7.53 9.16
N ILE A 71 -5.66 -6.32 9.52
CA ILE A 71 -4.66 -6.11 10.58
C ILE A 71 -5.26 -6.29 12.01
N GLY A 72 -6.44 -6.91 12.11
CA GLY A 72 -7.07 -7.30 13.39
C GLY A 72 -6.68 -8.71 13.89
N ALA A 73 -6.03 -9.52 13.06
CA ALA A 73 -5.49 -10.81 13.50
C ALA A 73 -3.99 -10.64 13.75
N LEU A 74 -3.58 -10.72 15.02
CA LEU A 74 -2.21 -10.61 15.53
C LEU A 74 -1.18 -11.30 14.61
N SER A 75 -0.47 -10.56 13.75
CA SER A 75 0.77 -11.04 13.15
C SER A 75 1.94 -10.52 13.97
N ASN A 76 2.14 -11.12 15.14
CA ASN A 76 3.43 -11.08 15.83
C ASN A 76 4.40 -11.99 15.08
N THR A 77 4.94 -11.50 13.96
CA THR A 77 6.07 -12.19 13.32
C THR A 77 7.34 -11.71 14.01
N LYS A 78 7.71 -12.39 15.09
CA LYS A 78 9.07 -12.26 15.66
C LYS A 78 10.06 -12.59 14.55
N GLY A 79 11.08 -11.73 14.46
CA GLY A 79 12.15 -11.78 13.49
C GLY A 79 12.89 -13.12 13.45
N ASN A 80 13.26 -13.45 12.23
CA ASN A 80 14.09 -14.55 11.77
C ASN A 80 15.44 -14.65 12.53
N ARG A 81 15.85 -15.87 12.86
CA ARG A 81 17.25 -16.29 12.99
C ARG A 81 17.42 -17.63 12.29
#